data_AF-A0A2V6J467-F1
#
_entry.id   AF-A0A2V6J467-F1
#
_cell.length_a   1.000
_cell.length_b   1.000
_cell.length_c   1.000
_cell.angle_alpha   90.00
_cell.angle_beta   90.00
_cell.angle_gamma   90.00
#
_symmetry.space_group_name_H-M   'P 1'
#
loop_
_entity.id
_entity.type
_entity.pdbx_description
1 polymer ?
#
loop_
_entity_poly.entity_id
_entity_poly.type
_entity_poly.pdbx_seq_one_letter_code
_entity_poly.pdbx_strand_id
1 'polypeptide(L)'
;MKKRLSLLILPALAILALTNIRAQTTEPTSAAIEGPIFKNVSDLKWDKIIPDLGENSPEICFLRVDPQTHATSLLIRTSKAI
;
A
#
# COMPACT_ATOMS: atom_id res chain seq x y z
N MET A 1 -56.90 -4.31 -23.42
CA MET A 1 -55.90 -4.74 -22.42
C MET A 1 -54.52 -4.64 -23.06
N LYS A 2 -53.58 -3.81 -22.57
CA LYS A 2 -52.12 -3.78 -22.93
C LYS A 2 -51.34 -2.50 -22.54
N LYS A 3 -51.97 -1.44 -21.99
CA LYS A 3 -51.26 -0.18 -21.64
C LYS A 3 -51.00 0.03 -20.14
N ARG A 4 -51.39 -0.92 -19.27
CA ARG A 4 -51.17 -0.85 -17.81
C ARG A 4 -49.92 -1.62 -17.36
N LEU A 5 -49.48 -2.61 -18.16
CA LEU A 5 -48.34 -3.47 -17.80
C LEU A 5 -46.98 -2.83 -18.15
N SER A 6 -46.95 -1.90 -19.11
CA SER A 6 -45.72 -1.21 -19.51
C SER A 6 -45.29 -0.10 -18.54
N LEU A 7 -46.20 0.41 -17.71
CA LEU A 7 -45.95 1.59 -16.87
C LEU A 7 -45.22 1.26 -15.56
N LEU A 8 -45.10 -0.03 -15.20
CA LEU A 8 -44.46 -0.49 -13.97
C LEU A 8 -43.03 -1.00 -14.17
N ILE A 9 -42.53 -1.07 -15.41
CA ILE A 9 -41.20 -1.64 -15.70
C ILE A 9 -40.08 -0.58 -15.54
N LEU A 10 -40.39 0.71 -15.70
CA LEU A 10 -39.42 1.80 -15.55
C LEU A 10 -38.85 1.96 -14.12
N PRO A 11 -39.62 1.90 -13.03
CA PRO A 11 -39.06 2.07 -11.68
C PRO A 11 -38.26 0.85 -11.20
N ALA A 12 -38.52 -0.35 -11.72
CA ALA A 12 -37.82 -1.57 -11.30
C ALA A 12 -36.36 -1.61 -11.78
N LEU A 13 -36.07 -1.05 -12.97
CA LEU A 13 -34.72 -1.02 -13.52
C LEU A 13 -33.82 0.01 -12.80
N ALA A 14 -34.40 1.10 -12.30
CA ALA A 14 -33.67 2.13 -11.55
C ALA A 14 -33.17 1.61 -10.17
N ILE A 15 -33.89 0.67 -9.56
CA ILE A 15 -33.52 0.09 -8.26
C ILE A 15 -32.36 -0.90 -8.41
N LEU A 16 -32.28 -1.62 -9.54
CA LEU A 16 -31.20 -2.58 -9.81
C LEU A 16 -29.83 -1.90 -10.09
N ALA A 17 -29.84 -0.66 -10.59
CA ALA A 17 -28.61 0.10 -10.82
C ALA A 17 -27.98 0.62 -9.50
N LEU A 18 -28.78 0.82 -8.45
CA LEU A 18 -28.30 1.41 -7.19
C LEU A 18 -27.63 0.38 -6.25
N THR A 19 -27.87 -0.91 -6.43
CA THR A 19 -27.34 -1.96 -5.55
C THR A 19 -25.89 -2.38 -5.88
N ASN A 20 -25.35 -1.97 -7.02
CA ASN A 20 -23.96 -2.27 -7.40
C ASN A 20 -22.92 -1.31 -6.79
N ILE A 21 -23.34 -0.22 -6.15
CA ILE A 21 -22.43 0.62 -5.35
C ILE A 21 -22.38 0.05 -3.93
N ARG A 22 -22.05 -1.24 -3.82
CA ARG A 22 -21.48 -1.74 -2.58
C ARG A 22 -20.03 -1.28 -2.62
N ALA A 23 -19.69 -0.27 -1.81
CA ALA A 23 -18.30 0.00 -1.50
C ALA A 23 -17.69 -1.33 -1.08
N GLN A 24 -16.84 -1.89 -1.93
CA GLN A 24 -15.95 -2.96 -1.55
C GLN A 24 -14.99 -2.29 -0.58
N THR A 25 -15.37 -2.24 0.69
CA THR A 25 -14.39 -2.23 1.76
C THR A 25 -13.68 -3.56 1.60
N THR A 26 -12.63 -3.57 0.77
CA THR A 26 -11.56 -4.53 0.91
C THR A 26 -11.15 -4.36 2.36
N GLU A 27 -11.65 -5.24 3.24
CA GLU A 27 -10.99 -5.45 4.50
C GLU A 27 -9.52 -5.61 4.13
N PRO A 28 -8.61 -4.81 4.70
CA PRO A 28 -7.20 -5.03 4.46
C PRO A 28 -6.99 -6.47 4.88
N THR A 29 -6.84 -7.35 3.87
CA THR A 29 -6.39 -8.71 4.08
C THR A 29 -5.18 -8.50 4.95
N SER A 30 -5.26 -8.98 6.19
CA SER A 30 -4.18 -8.92 7.15
C SER A 30 -3.06 -9.74 6.51
N ALA A 31 -2.30 -9.09 5.62
CA ALA A 31 -1.05 -9.58 5.12
C ALA A 31 -0.29 -9.83 6.39
N ALA A 32 -0.06 -11.11 6.71
CA ALA A 32 0.61 -11.52 7.92
C ALA A 32 1.85 -10.64 8.03
N ILE A 33 1.79 -9.65 8.94
CA ILE A 33 2.88 -8.72 9.18
C ILE A 33 3.84 -9.57 10.02
N GLU A 34 4.59 -10.45 9.35
CA GLU A 34 5.53 -11.36 9.97
C GLU A 34 6.64 -10.54 10.62
N GLY A 35 6.44 -10.27 11.91
CA GLY A 35 7.45 -9.84 12.85
C GLY A 35 7.95 -8.40 12.66
N PRO A 36 8.40 -7.76 13.74
CA PRO A 36 8.90 -6.40 13.66
C PRO A 36 10.15 -6.34 12.79
N ILE A 37 10.09 -5.41 11.83
CA ILE A 37 11.23 -4.69 11.30
C ILE A 37 12.10 -4.25 12.48
N PHE A 38 13.41 -4.59 12.44
CA PHE A 38 14.46 -4.30 13.43
C PHE A 38 14.00 -3.56 14.71
N LYS A 39 13.97 -4.26 15.86
CA LYS A 39 13.51 -3.68 17.13
C LYS A 39 14.44 -2.60 17.67
N ASN A 40 15.74 -2.71 17.41
CA ASN A 40 16.74 -1.74 17.85
C ASN A 40 17.39 -1.08 16.64
N VAL A 41 17.67 0.22 16.77
CA VAL A 41 18.42 1.00 15.77
C VAL A 41 19.83 0.45 15.50
N SER A 42 20.46 -0.20 16.50
CA SER A 42 21.79 -0.79 16.36
C SER A 42 21.82 -2.02 15.46
N ASP A 43 20.68 -2.67 15.25
CA ASP A 43 20.59 -3.87 14.42
C ASP A 43 20.48 -3.51 12.92
N LEU A 44 20.33 -2.21 12.61
CA LEU A 44 20.23 -1.69 11.25
C LEU A 44 21.58 -1.77 10.53
N LYS A 45 21.58 -2.45 9.38
CA LYS A 45 22.73 -2.50 8.48
C LYS A 45 22.69 -1.29 7.55
N TRP A 46 23.73 -0.47 7.61
CA TRP A 46 23.88 0.73 6.80
C TRP A 46 24.92 0.52 5.72
N ASP A 47 24.54 0.82 4.48
CA ASP A 47 25.43 0.80 3.32
C ASP A 47 25.53 2.21 2.72
N LYS A 48 26.72 2.59 2.25
CA LYS A 48 26.94 3.87 1.58
C LYS A 48 26.30 3.83 0.18
N ILE A 49 25.42 4.78 -0.10
CA ILE A 49 24.80 4.92 -1.42
C ILE A 49 25.85 5.30 -2.47
N ILE A 50 26.84 6.13 -2.09
CA ILE A 50 27.96 6.57 -2.93
C ILE A 50 29.27 6.29 -2.17
N PRO A 51 29.87 5.09 -2.30
CA PRO A 51 31.03 4.68 -1.52
C PRO A 51 32.22 5.65 -1.61
N ASP A 52 32.42 6.26 -2.79
CA ASP A 52 33.51 7.19 -3.07
C ASP A 52 33.45 8.48 -2.22
N LEU A 53 32.27 8.85 -1.72
CA LEU A 53 32.10 10.04 -0.88
C LEU A 53 32.45 9.79 0.60
N GLY A 54 32.78 8.56 0.98
CA GLY A 54 33.17 8.25 2.34
C GLY A 54 32.10 8.67 3.35
N GLU A 55 32.48 9.46 4.35
CA GLU A 55 31.58 9.94 5.42
C GLU A 55 30.56 10.99 4.95
N ASN A 56 30.78 11.57 3.77
CA ASN A 56 29.83 12.50 3.16
C ASN A 56 28.75 11.76 2.35
N SER A 57 28.87 10.44 2.17
CA SER A 57 27.86 9.65 1.49
C SER A 57 26.58 9.59 2.32
N PRO A 58 25.41 9.79 1.72
CA PRO A 58 24.16 9.27 2.26
C PRO A 58 24.26 7.76 2.46
N GLU A 59 23.54 7.25 3.45
CA GLU A 59 23.52 5.82 3.77
C GLU A 59 22.08 5.28 3.71
N ILE A 60 21.96 4.03 3.29
CA ILE A 60 20.69 3.32 3.14
C ILE A 60 20.65 2.11 4.06
N CYS A 61 19.46 1.83 4.61
CA CYS A 61 19.18 0.61 5.36
C CYS A 61 17.88 -0.03 4.85
N PHE A 62 17.93 -1.32 4.52
CA PHE A 62 16.76 -2.08 4.09
C PHE A 62 16.04 -2.67 5.30
N LEU A 63 14.80 -2.26 5.51
CA LEU A 63 14.00 -2.65 6.67
C LEU A 63 13.21 -3.94 6.42
N ARG A 64 12.57 -4.02 5.25
CA ARG A 64 11.73 -5.15 4.85
C ARG A 64 11.56 -5.16 3.34
N VAL A 65 11.53 -6.35 2.76
CA VAL A 65 11.04 -6.58 1.41
C VAL A 65 9.80 -7.45 1.52
N ASP A 66 8.68 -6.97 0.99
CA ASP A 66 7.44 -7.74 0.93
C ASP A 66 7.59 -8.84 -0.14
N PRO A 67 7.42 -10.13 0.20
CA PRO A 67 7.67 -11.22 -0.73
C PRO A 67 6.58 -11.37 -1.81
N GLN A 68 5.40 -10.78 -1.63
CA GLN A 68 4.29 -10.90 -2.58
C GLN A 68 4.30 -9.77 -3.61
N THR A 69 4.59 -8.55 -3.15
CA THR A 69 4.53 -7.32 -3.95
C THR A 69 5.90 -6.79 -4.33
N HIS A 70 6.97 -7.32 -3.72
CA HIS A 70 8.34 -6.78 -3.80
C HIS A 70 8.47 -5.33 -3.31
N ALA A 71 7.46 -4.81 -2.62
CA ALA A 71 7.51 -3.49 -2.01
C ALA A 71 8.61 -3.47 -0.93
N THR A 72 9.50 -2.50 -1.02
CA THR A 72 10.67 -2.42 -0.15
C THR A 72 10.55 -1.20 0.77
N SER A 73 10.58 -1.46 2.06
CA SER A 73 10.70 -0.42 3.09
C SER A 73 12.18 -0.19 3.38
N LEU A 74 12.61 1.07 3.33
CA LEU A 74 14.01 1.46 3.52
C LEU A 74 14.10 2.77 4.28
N LEU A 75 15.21 2.97 4.98
CA LEU A 75 15.59 4.25 5.59
C LEU A 75 16.77 4.82 4.82
N ILE A 76 16.71 6.12 4.54
CA ILE A 76 17.83 6.88 4.01
C ILE A 76 18.20 7.91 5.06
N ARG A 77 19.49 7.94 5.44
CA ARG A 77 20.04 9.04 6.23
C ARG A 77 20.96 9.85 5.34
N THR A 78 20.71 11.15 5.27
CA THR A 78 21.59 12.09 4.59
C THR A 78 22.73 12.47 5.55
N SER A 79 23.95 12.51 5.04
CA SER A 79 25.06 13.11 5.78
C SER A 79 24.70 14.57 6.13
N LYS A 80 25.24 15.05 7.25
CA LYS A 80 25.02 16.44 7.66
C LYS A 80 25.54 17.34 6.55
N ALA A 81 24.66 18.07 5.87
CA ALA A 81 25.06 19.12 4.96
C ALA A 81 25.94 20.11 5.74
N ILE A 82 27.15 20.33 5.24
CA ILE A 82 28.05 21.38 5.73
C ILE A 82 27.47 22.72 5.29
#